data_AF-A0A543BZV8-F1
#
_entry.id   AF-A0A543BZV8-F1
#
_cell.length_a   1.000
_cell.length_b   1.000
_cell.length_c   1.000
_cell.angle_alpha   90.00
_cell.angle_beta   90.00
_cell.angle_gamma   90.00
#
_symmetry.space_group_name_H-M   'P 1'
#
loop_
_entity.id
_entity.type
_entity.pdbx_description
1 polymer ?
#
loop_
_entity_poly.entity_id
_entity_poly.type
_entity_poly.pdbx_seq_one_letter_code
_entity_poly.pdbx_strand_id
1 'polypeptide(L)'
;MIILGDAERRRLDALADRLIPAEDGMPPGSVGRVDAVLRARPDLIAPLREILRQEREPTPEQTAFVGEVVAGAYFLDERVKDLIGYHGRRAVPIPPAPDYGDLITPVVERGPIYRATP
;
A
#
# COMPACT_ATOMS: atom_id res chain seq x y z
N MET A 1 -12.50 -12.33 15.54
CA MET A 1 -12.13 -11.19 16.40
C MET A 1 -12.54 -9.91 15.69
N ILE A 2 -13.45 -9.13 16.27
CA ILE A 2 -13.92 -7.86 15.70
C ILE A 2 -12.88 -6.79 16.03
N ILE A 3 -12.24 -6.21 15.02
CA ILE A 3 -11.16 -5.21 15.19
C ILE A 3 -11.74 -3.80 15.27
N LEU A 4 -12.77 -3.47 14.48
CA LEU A 4 -13.51 -2.20 14.58
C LEU A 4 -14.99 -2.51 14.85
N GLY A 5 -15.64 -1.71 15.70
CA GLY A 5 -17.08 -1.82 15.93
C GLY A 5 -17.91 -1.29 14.76
N ASP A 6 -19.22 -1.58 14.73
CA ASP A 6 -20.08 -1.21 13.60
C ASP A 6 -20.14 0.30 13.33
N ALA A 7 -20.16 1.12 14.37
CA ALA A 7 -20.17 2.58 14.24
C ALA A 7 -18.84 3.10 13.68
N GLU A 8 -17.71 2.58 14.19
CA GLU A 8 -16.36 2.89 13.70
C GLU A 8 -16.24 2.50 12.22
N ARG A 9 -16.76 1.33 11.85
CA ARG A 9 -16.75 0.82 10.48
C ARG A 9 -17.56 1.70 9.54
N ARG A 10 -18.79 2.07 9.91
CA ARG A 10 -19.62 2.97 9.09
C ARG A 10 -18.97 4.34 8.91
N ARG A 11 -18.33 4.89 9.96
CA ARG A 11 -17.63 6.18 9.87
C ARG A 11 -16.40 6.07 8.95
N LEU A 12 -15.64 4.96 9.06
CA LEU A 12 -14.50 4.71 8.20
C LEU A 12 -14.93 4.56 6.73
N ASP A 13 -15.99 3.80 6.45
CA ASP A 13 -16.49 3.59 5.08
C ASP A 13 -16.87 4.94 4.44
N ALA A 14 -17.55 5.82 5.18
CA ALA A 14 -17.90 7.16 4.70
C ALA A 14 -16.67 8.05 4.44
N LEU A 15 -15.65 7.98 5.30
CA LEU A 15 -14.38 8.71 5.07
C LEU A 15 -13.62 8.13 3.87
N ALA A 16 -13.61 6.81 3.73
CA ALA A 16 -12.91 6.09 2.67
C ALA A 16 -13.50 6.41 1.29
N ASP A 17 -14.83 6.43 1.15
CA ASP A 17 -15.50 6.76 -0.10
C ASP A 17 -15.28 8.21 -0.53
N ARG A 18 -15.07 9.12 0.42
CA ARG A 18 -14.72 10.51 0.10
C ARG A 18 -13.24 10.65 -0.29
N LEU A 19 -12.35 9.88 0.33
CA LEU A 19 -10.93 9.88 0.01
C LEU A 19 -10.62 9.18 -1.32
N ILE A 20 -11.36 8.13 -1.63
CA ILE A 20 -11.28 7.37 -2.88
C ILE A 20 -12.71 7.21 -3.41
N PRO A 21 -13.21 8.17 -4.20
CA PRO A 21 -14.52 8.07 -4.84
C PRO A 21 -14.60 6.95 -5.87
N ALA A 22 -15.82 6.48 -6.15
CA ALA A 22 -16.08 5.58 -7.26
C ALA A 22 -16.10 6.37 -8.58
N GLU A 23 -15.00 6.37 -9.32
CA GLU A 23 -14.83 7.09 -10.59
C GLU A 23 -14.08 6.21 -11.60
N ASP A 24 -14.30 6.45 -12.90
CA ASP A 24 -13.61 5.77 -14.01
C ASP A 24 -13.63 4.23 -13.96
N GLY A 25 -14.73 3.64 -13.46
CA GLY A 25 -14.88 2.19 -13.33
C GLY A 25 -14.16 1.59 -12.13
N MET A 26 -13.53 2.42 -11.29
CA MET A 26 -12.91 2.01 -10.03
C MET A 26 -13.95 1.95 -8.90
N PRO A 27 -13.89 0.95 -8.01
CA PRO A 27 -14.76 0.89 -6.85
C PRO A 27 -14.39 1.99 -5.82
N PRO A 28 -15.31 2.35 -4.90
CA PRO A 28 -15.02 3.35 -3.88
C PRO A 28 -14.15 2.79 -2.75
N GLY A 29 -13.54 3.66 -1.94
CA GLY A 29 -12.59 3.30 -0.89
C GLY A 29 -13.10 2.30 0.15
N SER A 30 -14.39 2.31 0.48
CA SER A 30 -15.02 1.40 1.46
C SER A 30 -14.97 -0.07 1.08
N VAL A 31 -14.65 -0.42 -0.17
CA VAL A 31 -14.40 -1.82 -0.56
C VAL A 31 -13.12 -2.39 0.06
N GLY A 32 -12.24 -1.53 0.57
CA GLY A 32 -10.95 -1.91 1.08
C GLY A 32 -10.99 -2.92 2.23
N ARG A 33 -9.96 -3.77 2.30
CA ARG A 33 -9.83 -4.83 3.31
C ARG A 33 -9.18 -4.31 4.59
N VAL A 34 -9.81 -3.36 5.28
CA VAL A 34 -9.20 -2.67 6.46
C VAL A 34 -8.75 -3.64 7.55
N ASP A 35 -9.50 -4.71 7.82
CA ASP A 35 -9.10 -5.69 8.83
C ASP A 35 -7.79 -6.41 8.48
N ALA A 36 -7.45 -6.55 7.19
CA ALA A 36 -6.17 -7.12 6.78
C ALA A 36 -5.02 -6.17 7.12
N VAL A 37 -5.19 -4.87 6.89
CA VAL A 37 -4.22 -3.83 7.26
C VAL A 37 -4.01 -3.81 8.77
N LEU A 38 -5.09 -3.78 9.55
CA LEU A 38 -5.01 -3.69 11.02
C LEU A 38 -4.44 -4.96 11.66
N ARG A 39 -4.59 -6.13 11.03
CA ARG A 39 -3.88 -7.35 11.47
C ARG A 39 -2.39 -7.29 11.20
N ALA A 40 -1.99 -6.75 10.05
CA ALA A 40 -0.57 -6.61 9.69
C ALA A 40 0.12 -5.49 10.49
N ARG A 41 -0.61 -4.43 10.85
CA ARG A 41 -0.14 -3.27 11.62
C ARG A 41 -1.07 -2.96 12.80
N PRO A 42 -1.02 -3.76 13.89
CA PRO A 42 -1.89 -3.57 15.06
C PRO A 42 -1.72 -2.23 15.77
N ASP A 43 -0.56 -1.60 15.62
CA ASP A 43 -0.25 -0.28 16.17
C ASP A 43 -1.15 0.84 15.63
N LEU A 44 -1.75 0.65 14.45
CA LEU A 44 -2.68 1.62 13.84
C LEU A 44 -4.08 1.60 14.47
N ILE A 45 -4.44 0.54 15.22
CA ILE A 45 -5.81 0.33 15.71
C ILE A 45 -6.24 1.43 16.69
N ALA A 46 -5.38 1.72 17.68
CA ALA A 46 -5.69 2.71 18.72
C ALA A 46 -5.85 4.14 18.14
N PRO A 47 -4.88 4.69 17.39
CA PRO A 47 -5.03 6.02 16.81
C PRO A 47 -6.19 6.11 15.80
N LEU A 48 -6.43 5.06 15.01
CA LEU A 48 -7.55 5.04 14.07
C LEU A 48 -8.89 5.10 14.81
N ARG A 49 -9.08 4.31 15.86
CA ARG A 49 -10.31 4.35 16.67
C ARG A 49 -10.53 5.71 17.31
N GLU A 50 -9.47 6.33 17.81
CA GLU A 50 -9.56 7.66 18.42
C GLU A 50 -10.05 8.70 17.41
N ILE A 51 -9.60 8.62 16.16
CA ILE A 51 -10.09 9.49 15.08
C ILE A 51 -11.54 9.15 14.73
N LEU A 52 -11.89 7.87 14.58
CA LEU A 52 -13.22 7.44 14.15
C LEU A 52 -14.33 7.71 15.18
N ARG A 53 -13.98 7.85 16.47
CA ARG A 53 -14.92 8.20 17.54
C ARG A 53 -15.19 9.69 17.67
N GLN A 54 -14.40 10.53 16.99
CA GLN A 54 -14.65 11.96 16.97
C GLN A 54 -15.88 12.25 16.11
N GLU A 55 -16.83 13.00 16.66
CA GLU A 55 -18.02 13.45 15.91
C GLU A 55 -17.69 14.57 14.91
N ARG A 56 -16.54 15.23 15.10
CA ARG A 56 -16.04 16.28 14.22
C ARG A 56 -15.36 15.71 12.98
N GLU A 57 -15.11 16.61 12.03
CA GLU A 57 -14.31 16.30 10.86
C GLU A 57 -12.83 16.12 11.25
N PRO A 58 -12.13 15.11 10.70
CA PRO A 58 -10.71 14.92 10.97
C PRO A 58 -9.90 16.13 10.50
N THR A 59 -8.84 16.48 11.25
CA THR A 59 -7.87 17.47 10.82
C THR A 59 -7.15 17.01 9.54
N PRO A 60 -6.42 17.88 8.83
CA PRO A 60 -5.64 17.46 7.65
C PRO A 60 -4.65 16.33 7.95
N GLU A 61 -3.97 16.38 9.10
CA GLU A 61 -3.03 15.35 9.53
C GLU A 61 -3.73 14.01 9.84
N GLN A 62 -4.87 14.05 10.53
CA GLN A 62 -5.69 12.86 10.76
C GLN A 62 -6.26 12.30 9.44
N THR A 63 -6.61 13.18 8.50
CA THR A 63 -7.10 12.80 7.17
C THR A 63 -6.01 12.09 6.38
N ALA A 64 -4.77 12.59 6.41
CA ALA A 64 -3.62 11.92 5.79
C ALA A 64 -3.38 10.53 6.38
N PHE A 65 -3.40 10.41 7.72
CA PHE A 65 -3.28 9.13 8.41
C PHE A 65 -4.38 8.14 8.01
N VAL A 66 -5.64 8.57 8.02
CA VAL A 66 -6.77 7.73 7.57
C VAL A 66 -6.60 7.35 6.10
N GLY A 67 -6.14 8.29 5.26
CA GLY A 67 -5.83 8.07 3.86
C GLY A 67 -4.81 6.96 3.63
N GLU A 68 -3.73 6.89 4.41
CA GLU A 68 -2.75 5.80 4.31
C GLU A 68 -3.35 4.44 4.66
N VAL A 69 -4.16 4.38 5.72
CA VAL A 69 -4.85 3.14 6.13
C VAL A 69 -5.83 2.69 5.04
N VAL A 70 -6.64 3.62 4.53
CA VAL A 70 -7.64 3.37 3.48
C VAL A 70 -6.95 2.94 2.18
N ALA A 71 -5.91 3.63 1.72
CA ALA A 71 -5.18 3.27 0.51
C ALA A 71 -4.57 1.86 0.63
N GLY A 72 -3.93 1.56 1.77
CA GLY A 72 -3.41 0.23 2.05
C GLY A 72 -4.51 -0.85 2.02
N ALA A 73 -5.70 -0.54 2.54
CA ALA A 73 -6.83 -1.47 2.50
C ALA A 73 -7.42 -1.63 1.09
N TYR A 74 -7.48 -0.54 0.32
CA TYR A 74 -8.04 -0.46 -1.02
C TYR A 74 -7.25 -1.31 -2.01
N PHE A 75 -5.92 -1.14 -2.05
CA PHE A 75 -5.05 -1.92 -2.94
C PHE A 75 -4.90 -3.40 -2.53
N LEU A 76 -5.46 -3.80 -1.38
CA LEU A 76 -5.57 -5.22 -1.00
C LEU A 76 -6.86 -5.89 -1.48
N ASP A 77 -7.86 -5.14 -1.97
CA ASP A 77 -9.06 -5.71 -2.58
C ASP A 77 -8.73 -6.34 -3.94
N GLU A 78 -9.19 -7.57 -4.18
CA GLU A 78 -8.83 -8.32 -5.39
C GLU A 78 -9.43 -7.69 -6.66
N ARG A 79 -10.62 -7.06 -6.57
CA ARG A 79 -11.22 -6.39 -7.73
C ARG A 79 -10.38 -5.18 -8.13
N VAL A 80 -9.91 -4.42 -7.14
CA VAL A 80 -9.01 -3.28 -7.37
C VAL A 80 -7.72 -3.75 -8.04
N LYS A 81 -7.10 -4.81 -7.51
CA LYS A 81 -5.89 -5.40 -8.10
C LYS A 81 -6.09 -5.82 -9.55
N ASP A 82 -7.19 -6.47 -9.85
CA ASP A 82 -7.51 -6.91 -11.21
C ASP A 82 -7.73 -5.72 -12.15
N LEU A 83 -8.44 -4.68 -11.71
CA LEU A 83 -8.67 -3.45 -12.49
C LEU A 83 -7.37 -2.73 -12.85
N ILE A 84 -6.40 -2.68 -11.94
CA ILE A 84 -5.11 -2.04 -12.19
C ILE A 84 -4.07 -2.97 -12.83
N GLY A 85 -4.44 -4.21 -13.16
CA GLY A 85 -3.54 -5.21 -13.74
C GLY A 85 -2.44 -5.72 -12.78
N TYR A 86 -2.63 -5.57 -11.47
CA TYR A 86 -1.69 -6.00 -10.45
C TYR A 86 -1.97 -7.44 -9.99
N HIS A 87 -1.39 -8.42 -10.69
CA HIS A 87 -1.53 -9.84 -10.32
C HIS A 87 -0.45 -10.33 -9.34
N GLY A 88 0.19 -9.41 -8.61
CA GLY A 88 1.27 -9.73 -7.66
C GLY A 88 2.58 -10.15 -8.32
N ARG A 89 3.42 -10.84 -7.55
CA ARG A 89 4.73 -11.33 -8.03
C ARG A 89 4.53 -12.58 -8.88
N ARG A 90 4.74 -12.46 -10.18
CA ARG A 90 4.93 -13.61 -11.07
C ARG A 90 6.40 -14.00 -11.08
N ALA A 91 6.68 -15.29 -10.98
CA ALA A 91 8.00 -15.81 -11.32
C ALA A 91 8.21 -15.59 -12.82
N VAL A 92 8.93 -14.51 -13.17
CA VAL A 92 9.36 -14.28 -14.54
C VAL A 92 10.69 -14.99 -14.70
N PRO A 93 10.81 -15.98 -15.62
CA PRO A 93 12.09 -16.59 -15.93
C PRO A 93 13.05 -15.48 -16.36
N ILE A 94 14.19 -15.38 -15.68
CA ILE A 94 15.26 -14.50 -16.13
C ILE A 94 15.84 -15.19 -17.38
N PRO A 95 15.71 -14.58 -18.59
CA PRO A 95 16.36 -15.14 -19.76
C PRO A 95 17.87 -15.25 -19.48
N PRO A 96 18.58 -16.21 -20.10
CA PRO A 96 20.03 -16.25 -19.97
C PRO A 96 20.58 -14.86 -20.28
N ALA A 97 21.46 -14.36 -19.40
CA ALA A 97 22.08 -13.07 -19.62
C ALA A 97 22.72 -13.08 -21.01
N PRO A 98 22.53 -12.02 -21.82
CA PRO A 98 23.34 -11.85 -23.03
C PRO A 98 24.82 -12.00 -22.68
N ASP A 99 25.59 -12.54 -23.60
CA ASP A 99 27.03 -12.60 -23.41
C ASP A 99 27.60 -11.18 -23.40
N TYR A 100 27.86 -10.68 -22.20
CA TYR A 100 28.48 -9.39 -21.96
C TYR A 100 30.00 -9.50 -21.81
N GLY A 101 30.60 -10.65 -22.12
CA GLY A 101 32.02 -10.94 -21.92
C GLY A 101 32.91 -9.79 -22.38
N ASP A 102 32.72 -9.31 -23.61
CA ASP A 102 33.51 -8.21 -24.17
C ASP A 102 33.29 -6.86 -23.44
N LEU A 103 32.09 -6.62 -22.92
CA LEU A 103 31.75 -5.39 -22.19
C LEU A 103 32.27 -5.40 -20.74
N ILE A 104 32.35 -6.59 -20.12
CA ILE A 104 32.80 -6.74 -18.73
C ILE A 104 34.28 -7.06 -18.60
N THR A 105 34.92 -7.58 -19.66
CA THR A 105 36.36 -7.90 -19.68
C THR A 105 37.20 -6.71 -19.21
N PRO A 106 37.00 -5.46 -19.69
CA PRO A 106 37.79 -4.33 -19.22
C PRO A 106 37.59 -4.03 -17.72
N VAL A 107 36.40 -4.29 -17.17
CA VAL A 107 36.09 -4.06 -15.75
C VAL A 107 36.74 -5.13 -14.88
N VAL A 108 36.73 -6.39 -15.34
CA VAL A 108 37.41 -7.51 -14.68
C VAL A 108 38.92 -7.31 -14.69
N GLU A 109 39.50 -6.97 -15.84
CA GLU A 109 40.93 -6.70 -16.01
C GLU A 109 41.40 -5.51 -15.18
N ARG A 110 40.58 -4.46 -15.09
CA ARG A 110 40.86 -3.29 -14.24
C ARG A 110 40.93 -3.64 -12.75
N GLY A 111 40.23 -4.69 -12.32
CA GLY A 111 40.14 -5.09 -10.92
C GLY A 111 39.32 -4.11 -10.05
N PRO A 112 39.19 -4.42 -8.75
CA PRO A 112 38.40 -3.60 -7.83
C PRO A 112 39.08 -2.24 -7.58
N ILE A 113 38.34 -1.15 -7.82
CA ILE A 113 38.75 0.21 -7.47
C ILE A 113 37.89 0.66 -6.29
N TYR A 114 38.47 0.65 -5.10
CA TYR A 114 37.83 1.20 -3.91
C TYR A 114 38.23 2.66 -3.74
N ARG A 115 37.26 3.54 -3.41
CA ARG A 115 37.55 4.84 -2.82
C ARG A 115 37.61 4.65 -1.31
N ALA A 116 38.62 5.22 -0.65
CA ALA A 116 38.64 5.27 0.80
C ALA A 116 37.46 6.12 1.28
N THR A 117 36.63 5.57 2.17
CA THR A 117 35.56 6.32 2.83
C THR A 117 36.21 7.31 3.82
N PRO A 118 35.84 8.60 3.81
CA PRO A 118 36.30 9.58 4.80
C PRO A 118 35.92 9.20 6.23
#